data_AF-A0A2Y9QXW1-F1
#
_entry.id   AF-A0A2Y9QXW1-F1
#
_cell.length_a   1.000
_cell.length_b   1.000
_cell.length_c   1.000
_cell.angle_alpha   90.00
_cell.angle_beta   90.00
_cell.angle_gamma   90.00
#
_symmetry.space_group_name_H-M   'P 1'
#
loop_
_entity.id
_entity.type
_entity.pdbx_description
1 polymer ?
#
loop_
_entity_poly.entity_id
_entity_poly.type
_entity_poly.pdbx_seq_one_letter_code
_entity_poly.pdbx_strand_id
1 'polypeptide(L)'
;MYQSLDYQGSVRRLGPLCEAVHLHFSSLTKAQFEIRYAPWFQWTNFPELFPEIFDALESLQSAAISLSLTKLTSCLERALGNVFLLVGKECPFLLRDLLASDELAQVFGQPVMDVLKVFVGSPSGLNLRNVLWHGFAAPQEIPPKYCSVMVLLTAGLGQLLKRFLRQTNRTLWHRSFLALTNLEDWIVFPDVTSEALSVLEDVMKKSTFVFKTMLPYWEAAVIKFRSHRFADCVILLLTQLEAGLRRAFATVNRCPQRLLTAESTVLYTTFDEMLAKELNDGTINQLPLLLGEPVMEFLWDFLNHQEGPRIRDRLSHGEVNLNEFPGEAANQLLAFSTVLLLRFTSGDVVSVLKEKAAIKSLISIAEGYSSHFHPASQLKKQVLRCEESIHSWPALPLPEERILEAARLEGQFETNACKSLIIKIMSELCRHLPGYHSGLDNLDYFPAEKWSQALRVLCGTSIPTLYCPRIVLEVLAVLRKVSAQCQQVCDQVVSSAKLRHRQWVEKTLRSRQRQNYLRMLGSIKLLSPVLYLILLLIALELVNIHAVQGKHTCEYQRYLKFLKSVLQYTENLATYTSQEKNKWDETVSLTHGVLLKIWTYSEKKQMLMHLAEKPTDKAVS
;
A
#
# COMPACT_ATOMS: atom_id res chain seq x y z
N MET A 1 15.31 -32.01 -24.23
CA MET A 1 14.99 -30.97 -25.23
C MET A 1 13.50 -30.74 -25.18
N TYR A 2 13.04 -29.70 -24.48
CA TYR A 2 11.62 -29.29 -24.58
C TYR A 2 11.42 -28.66 -25.96
N GLN A 3 10.60 -29.28 -26.82
CA GLN A 3 10.10 -28.62 -28.01
C GLN A 3 9.33 -27.38 -27.55
N SER A 4 9.75 -26.19 -27.99
CA SER A 4 8.98 -24.98 -27.75
C SER A 4 7.63 -25.10 -28.46
N LEU A 5 6.54 -24.85 -27.75
CA LEU A 5 5.19 -24.79 -28.32
C LEU A 5 5.16 -23.85 -29.54
N ASP A 6 4.66 -24.34 -30.67
CA ASP A 6 4.30 -23.48 -31.82
C ASP A 6 3.00 -22.74 -31.51
N TYR A 7 3.12 -21.59 -30.85
CA TYR A 7 1.98 -20.79 -30.41
C TYR A 7 1.12 -20.32 -31.58
N GLN A 8 1.73 -19.85 -32.67
CA GLN A 8 1.00 -19.32 -33.82
C GLN A 8 0.21 -20.44 -34.54
N GLY A 9 0.85 -21.58 -34.77
CA GLY A 9 0.17 -22.76 -35.31
C GLY A 9 -0.93 -23.28 -34.40
N SER A 10 -0.69 -23.26 -33.08
CA SER A 10 -1.67 -23.68 -32.07
C SER A 10 -2.92 -22.79 -32.08
N VAL A 11 -2.76 -21.46 -32.09
CA VAL A 11 -3.90 -20.52 -32.16
C VAL A 11 -4.73 -20.77 -33.42
N ARG A 12 -4.09 -20.96 -34.58
CA ARG A 12 -4.79 -21.24 -35.84
C ARG A 12 -5.59 -22.55 -35.78
N ARG A 13 -5.01 -23.59 -35.18
CA ARG A 13 -5.67 -24.91 -35.05
C ARG A 13 -6.78 -24.92 -34.00
N LEU A 14 -6.67 -24.12 -32.94
CA LEU A 14 -7.70 -24.00 -31.90
C LEU A 14 -8.87 -23.11 -32.33
N GLY A 15 -8.72 -22.28 -33.37
CA GLY A 15 -9.77 -21.38 -33.85
C GLY A 15 -11.13 -22.05 -34.13
N PRO A 16 -11.19 -23.14 -34.92
CA PRO A 16 -12.43 -23.88 -35.16
C PRO A 16 -13.05 -24.48 -33.89
N LEU A 17 -12.21 -24.95 -32.96
CA LEU A 17 -12.68 -25.44 -31.66
C LEU A 17 -13.31 -24.30 -30.85
N CYS A 18 -12.71 -23.11 -30.85
CA CYS A 18 -13.27 -21.96 -30.17
C CYS A 18 -14.67 -21.63 -30.69
N GLU A 19 -14.83 -21.65 -32.01
CA GLU A 19 -16.13 -21.42 -32.65
C GLU A 19 -17.17 -22.47 -32.24
N ALA A 20 -16.82 -23.75 -32.31
CA ALA A 20 -17.73 -24.84 -31.93
C ALA A 20 -18.15 -24.77 -30.45
N VAL A 21 -17.23 -24.42 -29.55
CA VAL A 21 -17.53 -24.23 -28.12
C VAL A 21 -18.46 -23.05 -27.91
N HIS A 22 -18.22 -21.93 -28.60
CA HIS A 22 -19.08 -20.76 -28.49
C HIS A 22 -20.50 -21.06 -28.98
N LEU A 23 -20.65 -21.67 -30.16
CA LEU A 23 -21.95 -22.11 -30.68
C LEU A 23 -22.67 -23.08 -29.74
N HIS A 24 -21.92 -24.00 -29.11
CA HIS A 24 -22.48 -24.89 -28.11
C HIS A 24 -23.03 -24.11 -26.92
N PHE A 25 -22.27 -23.16 -26.36
CA PHE A 25 -22.73 -22.37 -25.23
C PHE A 25 -23.92 -21.50 -25.57
N SER A 26 -23.93 -20.87 -26.74
CA SER A 26 -25.07 -20.09 -27.24
C SER A 26 -26.34 -20.93 -27.46
N SER A 27 -26.21 -22.26 -27.59
CA SER A 27 -27.36 -23.16 -27.73
C SER A 27 -27.99 -23.57 -26.38
N LEU A 28 -27.33 -23.28 -25.26
CA LEU A 28 -27.80 -23.66 -23.92
C LEU A 28 -28.65 -22.55 -23.31
N THR A 29 -29.63 -22.93 -22.50
CA THR A 29 -30.24 -21.99 -21.54
C THR A 29 -29.39 -21.89 -20.28
N LYS A 30 -29.52 -20.80 -19.52
CA LYS A 30 -28.85 -20.63 -18.22
C LYS A 30 -29.02 -21.84 -17.29
N ALA A 31 -30.24 -22.36 -17.17
CA ALA A 31 -30.52 -23.54 -16.35
C ALA A 31 -29.78 -24.80 -16.85
N GLN A 32 -29.71 -25.01 -18.17
CA GLN A 32 -28.94 -26.12 -18.75
C GLN A 32 -27.44 -25.96 -18.52
N PHE A 33 -26.93 -24.73 -18.65
CA PHE A 33 -25.53 -24.41 -18.35
C PHE A 33 -25.19 -24.71 -16.89
N GLU A 34 -26.01 -24.23 -15.94
CA GLU A 34 -25.79 -24.44 -14.51
C GLU A 34 -25.83 -25.93 -14.15
N ILE A 35 -26.83 -26.67 -14.60
CA ILE A 35 -26.93 -28.13 -14.36
C ILE A 35 -25.69 -28.86 -14.88
N ARG A 36 -25.20 -28.49 -16.08
CA ARG A 36 -24.11 -29.19 -16.75
C ARG A 36 -22.72 -28.80 -16.23
N TYR A 37 -22.50 -27.53 -15.91
CA TYR A 37 -21.18 -26.96 -15.67
C TYR A 37 -20.93 -26.49 -14.23
N ALA A 38 -21.95 -26.02 -13.49
CA ALA A 38 -21.76 -25.49 -12.12
C ALA A 38 -21.07 -26.45 -11.14
N PRO A 39 -21.32 -27.78 -11.16
CA PRO A 39 -20.60 -28.72 -10.29
C PRO A 39 -19.08 -28.73 -10.51
N TRP A 40 -18.61 -28.25 -11.66
CA TRP A 40 -17.21 -28.27 -12.07
C TRP A 40 -16.47 -26.95 -11.81
N PHE A 41 -17.13 -25.95 -11.23
CA PHE A 41 -16.50 -24.67 -10.88
C PHE A 41 -16.16 -24.52 -9.40
N GLN A 42 -16.62 -25.43 -8.54
CA GLN A 42 -16.44 -25.35 -7.09
C GLN A 42 -14.97 -25.24 -6.65
N TRP A 43 -14.06 -25.86 -7.40
CA TRP A 43 -12.61 -25.83 -7.12
C TRP A 43 -11.98 -24.43 -7.27
N THR A 44 -12.67 -23.48 -7.88
CA THR A 44 -12.17 -22.11 -8.06
C THR A 44 -12.32 -21.24 -6.81
N ASN A 45 -13.11 -21.69 -5.82
CA ASN A 45 -13.52 -20.89 -4.67
C ASN A 45 -14.32 -19.62 -5.02
N PHE A 46 -14.84 -19.53 -6.25
CA PHE A 46 -15.76 -18.48 -6.70
C PHE A 46 -16.67 -18.96 -7.87
N PRO A 47 -17.48 -20.01 -7.65
CA PRO A 47 -18.31 -20.62 -8.71
C PRO A 47 -19.41 -19.69 -9.25
N GLU A 48 -19.83 -18.68 -8.49
CA GLU A 48 -20.88 -17.72 -8.87
C GLU A 48 -20.46 -16.82 -10.04
N LEU A 49 -19.15 -16.72 -10.30
CA LEU A 49 -18.62 -15.97 -11.44
C LEU A 49 -19.11 -16.53 -12.78
N PHE A 50 -19.21 -17.85 -12.92
CA PHE A 50 -19.42 -18.48 -14.22
C PHE A 50 -20.84 -18.29 -14.79
N PRO A 51 -21.92 -18.36 -13.98
CA PRO A 51 -23.24 -17.92 -14.42
C PRO A 51 -23.27 -16.45 -14.87
N GLU A 52 -22.55 -15.55 -14.18
CA GLU A 52 -22.46 -14.14 -14.60
C GLU A 52 -21.74 -13.99 -15.95
N ILE A 53 -20.68 -14.77 -16.18
CA ILE A 53 -19.98 -14.80 -17.48
C ILE A 53 -20.92 -15.29 -18.58
N PHE A 54 -21.75 -16.29 -18.27
CA PHE A 54 -22.73 -16.82 -19.22
C PHE A 54 -23.76 -15.74 -19.61
N ASP A 55 -24.31 -15.00 -18.63
CA ASP A 55 -25.21 -13.87 -18.89
C ASP A 55 -24.52 -12.79 -19.76
N ALA A 56 -23.24 -12.52 -19.52
CA ALA A 56 -22.47 -11.58 -20.34
C ALA A 56 -22.29 -12.05 -21.79
N LEU A 57 -22.07 -13.36 -22.00
CA LEU A 57 -21.98 -13.96 -23.33
C LEU A 57 -23.32 -13.90 -24.08
N GLU A 58 -24.46 -14.09 -23.39
CA GLU A 58 -25.79 -13.94 -23.97
C GLU A 58 -26.11 -12.49 -24.33
N SER A 59 -25.69 -11.53 -23.49
CA SER A 59 -25.94 -10.09 -23.73
C SER A 59 -25.23 -9.53 -24.97
N LEU A 60 -24.20 -10.22 -25.46
CA LEU A 60 -23.29 -9.78 -26.52
C LEU A 60 -22.63 -8.40 -26.28
N GLN A 61 -22.69 -7.90 -25.03
CA GLN A 61 -22.05 -6.65 -24.65
C GLN A 61 -20.54 -6.86 -24.55
N SER A 62 -19.83 -6.41 -25.58
CA SER A 62 -18.38 -6.48 -25.73
C SER A 62 -17.57 -6.10 -24.47
N ALA A 63 -17.95 -5.00 -23.80
CA ALA A 63 -17.30 -4.57 -22.56
C ALA A 63 -17.53 -5.55 -21.39
N ALA A 64 -18.74 -6.09 -21.26
CA ALA A 64 -19.08 -7.09 -20.26
C ALA A 64 -18.34 -8.41 -20.49
N ILE A 65 -18.21 -8.84 -21.76
CA ILE A 65 -17.48 -10.06 -22.13
C ILE A 65 -15.99 -9.92 -21.78
N SER A 66 -15.38 -8.77 -22.08
CA SER A 66 -14.00 -8.49 -21.74
C SER A 66 -13.77 -8.48 -20.23
N LEU A 67 -14.63 -7.78 -19.47
CA LEU A 67 -14.58 -7.76 -18.01
C LEU A 67 -14.73 -9.17 -17.41
N SER A 68 -15.68 -9.96 -17.94
CA SER A 68 -15.90 -11.35 -17.57
C SER A 68 -14.65 -12.21 -17.77
N LEU A 69 -13.96 -12.05 -18.91
CA LEU A 69 -12.71 -12.75 -19.18
C LEU A 69 -11.57 -12.27 -18.27
N THR A 70 -11.46 -10.97 -17.99
CA THR A 70 -10.49 -10.40 -17.02
C THR A 70 -10.66 -11.03 -15.64
N LYS A 71 -11.91 -11.10 -15.15
CA LYS A 71 -12.23 -11.76 -13.87
C LYS A 71 -11.93 -13.24 -13.89
N LEU A 72 -12.29 -13.94 -14.98
CA LEU A 72 -12.02 -15.38 -15.14
C LEU A 72 -10.53 -15.65 -15.03
N THR A 73 -9.68 -14.92 -15.76
CA THR A 73 -8.23 -15.16 -15.73
C THR A 73 -7.62 -14.99 -14.33
N SER A 74 -8.09 -14.02 -13.56
CA SER A 74 -7.64 -13.76 -12.18
C SER A 74 -8.12 -14.85 -11.21
N CYS A 75 -9.38 -15.26 -11.35
CA CYS A 75 -9.96 -16.38 -10.60
C CYS A 75 -9.20 -17.68 -10.88
N LEU A 76 -8.91 -17.95 -12.16
CA LEU A 76 -8.17 -19.13 -12.60
C LEU A 76 -6.72 -19.11 -12.09
N GLU A 77 -6.03 -17.98 -12.16
CA GLU A 77 -4.67 -17.82 -11.62
C GLU A 77 -4.59 -18.19 -10.13
N ARG A 78 -5.50 -17.65 -9.31
CA ARG A 78 -5.59 -17.99 -7.89
C ARG A 78 -5.91 -19.47 -7.66
N ALA A 79 -6.87 -20.01 -8.40
CA ALA A 79 -7.32 -21.39 -8.28
C ALA A 79 -6.23 -22.39 -8.65
N LEU A 80 -5.50 -22.13 -9.74
CA LEU A 80 -4.33 -22.91 -10.15
C LEU A 80 -3.23 -22.85 -9.07
N GLY A 81 -3.01 -21.69 -8.44
CA GLY A 81 -2.08 -21.60 -7.32
C GLY A 81 -2.49 -22.46 -6.11
N ASN A 82 -3.79 -22.58 -5.82
CA ASN A 82 -4.27 -23.50 -4.78
C ASN A 82 -4.02 -24.97 -5.16
N VAL A 83 -4.20 -25.31 -6.44
CA VAL A 83 -3.92 -26.66 -6.96
C VAL A 83 -2.43 -26.98 -6.93
N PHE A 84 -1.58 -26.00 -7.29
CA PHE A 84 -0.12 -26.15 -7.23
C PHE A 84 0.33 -26.57 -5.83
N LEU A 85 -0.23 -25.96 -4.78
CA LEU A 85 0.08 -26.25 -3.37
C LEU A 85 -0.34 -27.66 -2.91
N LEU A 86 -1.08 -28.41 -3.74
CA LEU A 86 -1.28 -29.84 -3.47
C LEU A 86 0.04 -30.61 -3.60
N VAL A 87 0.94 -30.20 -4.49
CA VAL A 87 2.17 -30.92 -4.85
C VAL A 87 3.41 -30.13 -4.43
N GLY A 88 3.45 -28.84 -4.78
CA GLY A 88 4.57 -27.93 -4.49
C GLY A 88 4.48 -27.28 -3.11
N LYS A 89 5.54 -26.57 -2.72
CA LYS A 89 5.64 -25.87 -1.43
C LYS A 89 5.44 -24.35 -1.55
N GLU A 90 6.10 -23.74 -2.54
CA GLU A 90 6.04 -22.30 -2.79
C GLU A 90 5.47 -22.04 -4.18
N CYS A 91 4.28 -21.45 -4.23
CA CYS A 91 3.61 -21.12 -5.49
C CYS A 91 4.42 -20.06 -6.26
N PRO A 92 4.73 -20.29 -7.55
CA PRO A 92 5.35 -19.28 -8.40
C PRO A 92 4.56 -17.97 -8.39
N PHE A 93 5.27 -16.84 -8.40
CA PHE A 93 4.67 -15.50 -8.40
C PHE A 93 4.05 -15.14 -9.76
N LEU A 94 4.68 -15.54 -10.87
CA LEU A 94 4.21 -15.24 -12.21
C LEU A 94 3.31 -16.35 -12.76
N LEU A 95 2.14 -15.99 -13.31
CA LEU A 95 1.22 -16.95 -13.95
C LEU A 95 1.90 -17.80 -15.02
N ARG A 96 2.80 -17.21 -15.82
CA ARG A 96 3.55 -17.96 -16.84
C ARG A 96 4.34 -19.11 -16.23
N ASP A 97 5.01 -18.86 -15.11
CA ASP A 97 5.86 -19.84 -14.45
C ASP A 97 5.00 -20.87 -13.72
N LEU A 98 3.87 -20.46 -13.15
CA LEU A 98 2.85 -21.35 -12.62
C LEU A 98 2.33 -22.31 -13.69
N LEU A 99 1.96 -21.83 -14.88
CA LEU A 99 1.49 -22.65 -15.99
C LEU A 99 2.58 -23.56 -16.57
N ALA A 100 3.85 -23.19 -16.43
CA ALA A 100 5.00 -23.99 -16.85
C ALA A 100 5.44 -25.05 -15.84
N SER A 101 4.84 -25.06 -14.64
CA SER A 101 5.22 -25.97 -13.56
C SER A 101 4.89 -27.43 -13.84
N ASP A 102 5.80 -28.32 -13.43
CA ASP A 102 5.61 -29.76 -13.48
C ASP A 102 4.51 -30.21 -12.50
N GLU A 103 4.34 -29.48 -11.40
CA GLU A 103 3.32 -29.72 -10.37
C GLU A 103 1.90 -29.64 -10.95
N LEU A 104 1.60 -28.62 -11.76
CA LEU A 104 0.30 -28.53 -12.42
C LEU A 104 0.18 -29.53 -13.57
N ALA A 105 1.27 -29.80 -14.30
CA ALA A 105 1.27 -30.82 -15.35
C ALA A 105 1.01 -32.23 -14.79
N GLN A 106 1.45 -32.52 -13.56
CA GLN A 106 1.15 -33.77 -12.86
C GLN A 106 -0.35 -33.93 -12.55
N VAL A 107 -1.04 -32.83 -12.24
CA VAL A 107 -2.47 -32.85 -11.89
C VAL A 107 -3.36 -32.85 -13.15
N PHE A 108 -3.07 -31.97 -14.09
CA PHE A 108 -3.94 -31.72 -15.26
C PHE A 108 -3.46 -32.36 -16.56
N GLY A 109 -2.21 -32.82 -16.60
CA GLY A 109 -1.58 -33.33 -17.81
C GLY A 109 -0.95 -32.23 -18.67
N GLN A 110 0.22 -32.52 -19.24
CA GLN A 110 0.98 -31.59 -20.08
C GLN A 110 0.15 -31.00 -21.24
N PRO A 111 -0.65 -31.76 -22.02
CA PRO A 111 -1.39 -31.20 -23.14
C PRO A 111 -2.41 -30.13 -22.73
N VAL A 112 -3.03 -30.26 -21.55
CA VAL A 112 -4.01 -29.29 -21.05
C VAL A 112 -3.30 -28.00 -20.63
N MET A 113 -2.17 -28.13 -19.93
CA MET A 113 -1.33 -26.99 -19.55
C MET A 113 -0.80 -26.25 -20.77
N ASP A 114 -0.45 -26.97 -21.84
CA ASP A 114 0.01 -26.39 -23.09
C ASP A 114 -1.09 -25.58 -23.80
N VAL A 115 -2.34 -26.07 -23.81
CA VAL A 115 -3.49 -25.29 -24.30
C VAL A 115 -3.71 -24.03 -23.45
N LEU A 116 -3.63 -24.12 -22.13
CA LEU A 116 -3.75 -22.93 -21.26
C LEU A 116 -2.66 -21.89 -21.52
N LYS A 117 -1.41 -22.33 -21.73
CA LYS A 117 -0.29 -21.44 -22.07
C LYS A 117 -0.55 -20.66 -23.36
N VAL A 118 -1.24 -21.26 -24.34
CA VAL A 118 -1.61 -20.59 -25.60
C VAL A 118 -2.59 -19.44 -25.37
N PHE A 119 -3.55 -19.60 -24.45
CA PHE A 119 -4.57 -18.56 -24.18
C PHE A 119 -4.09 -17.46 -23.22
N VAL A 120 -3.48 -17.81 -22.08
CA VAL A 120 -3.27 -16.86 -20.96
C VAL A 120 -1.83 -16.78 -20.44
N GLY A 121 -0.90 -17.59 -20.95
CA GLY A 121 0.43 -17.74 -20.36
C GLY A 121 1.52 -16.85 -20.94
N SER A 122 1.92 -17.11 -22.19
CA SER A 122 3.13 -16.52 -22.79
C SER A 122 2.80 -15.32 -23.68
N PRO A 123 3.66 -14.27 -23.74
CA PRO A 123 3.61 -13.23 -24.77
C PRO A 123 3.71 -13.76 -26.20
N SER A 124 4.24 -14.97 -26.40
CA SER A 124 4.27 -15.64 -27.70
C SER A 124 2.91 -16.25 -28.10
N GLY A 125 1.99 -16.41 -27.15
CA GLY A 125 0.59 -16.84 -27.37
C GLY A 125 -0.37 -15.66 -27.42
N LEU A 126 -1.66 -15.90 -27.13
CA LEU A 126 -2.68 -14.83 -27.09
C LEU A 126 -2.49 -13.88 -25.89
N ASN A 127 -1.94 -14.40 -24.79
CA ASN A 127 -1.68 -13.65 -23.55
C ASN A 127 -2.88 -12.83 -23.04
N LEU A 128 -4.09 -13.41 -23.14
CA LEU A 128 -5.36 -12.70 -22.91
C LEU A 128 -5.40 -12.03 -21.53
N ARG A 129 -4.81 -12.67 -20.50
CA ARG A 129 -4.69 -12.11 -19.14
C ARG A 129 -4.02 -10.75 -19.16
N ASN A 130 -2.84 -10.63 -19.76
CA ASN A 130 -2.08 -9.38 -19.74
C ASN A 130 -2.65 -8.35 -20.73
N VAL A 131 -3.10 -8.78 -21.91
CA VAL A 131 -3.73 -7.90 -22.90
C VAL A 131 -4.94 -7.17 -22.30
N LEU A 132 -5.78 -7.89 -21.54
CA LEU A 132 -6.95 -7.31 -20.88
C LEU A 132 -6.58 -6.48 -19.65
N TRP A 133 -5.79 -7.01 -18.72
CA TRP A 133 -5.45 -6.31 -17.47
C TRP A 133 -4.67 -5.02 -17.67
N HIS A 134 -3.91 -4.91 -18.75
CA HIS A 134 -3.17 -3.70 -19.10
C HIS A 134 -3.93 -2.76 -20.06
N GLY A 135 -5.19 -3.08 -20.40
CA GLY A 135 -6.03 -2.23 -21.24
C GLY A 135 -5.53 -2.07 -22.67
N PHE A 136 -4.94 -3.11 -23.27
CA PHE A 136 -4.51 -3.08 -24.67
C PHE A 136 -5.66 -3.35 -25.64
N ALA A 137 -6.62 -4.19 -25.26
CA ALA A 137 -7.73 -4.57 -26.13
C ALA A 137 -8.96 -3.69 -25.91
N ALA A 138 -9.52 -3.17 -26.99
CA ALA A 138 -10.83 -2.55 -27.03
C ALA A 138 -11.95 -3.60 -26.96
N PRO A 139 -13.19 -3.24 -26.56
CA PRO A 139 -14.27 -4.18 -26.29
C PRO A 139 -14.52 -5.24 -27.37
N GLN A 140 -14.37 -4.88 -28.65
CA GLN A 140 -14.66 -5.75 -29.79
C GLN A 140 -13.42 -6.50 -30.33
N GLU A 141 -12.22 -6.18 -29.83
CA GLU A 141 -10.98 -6.80 -30.30
C GLU A 141 -10.76 -8.20 -29.72
N ILE A 142 -11.47 -8.55 -28.63
CA ILE A 142 -11.45 -9.88 -28.04
C ILE A 142 -12.70 -10.67 -28.48
N PRO A 143 -12.54 -11.70 -29.33
CA PRO A 143 -13.64 -12.57 -29.73
C PRO A 143 -14.33 -13.23 -28.53
N PRO A 144 -15.68 -13.20 -28.44
CA PRO A 144 -16.44 -13.85 -27.36
C PRO A 144 -16.13 -15.33 -27.17
N LYS A 145 -15.80 -16.02 -28.27
CA LYS A 145 -15.42 -17.43 -28.26
C LYS A 145 -14.22 -17.77 -27.39
N TYR A 146 -13.29 -16.83 -27.19
CA TYR A 146 -12.18 -17.05 -26.27
C TYR A 146 -12.67 -17.11 -24.82
N CYS A 147 -13.66 -16.30 -24.46
CA CYS A 147 -14.30 -16.37 -23.15
C CYS A 147 -15.06 -17.69 -22.96
N SER A 148 -15.85 -18.13 -23.95
CA SER A 148 -16.54 -19.43 -23.91
C SER A 148 -15.58 -20.61 -23.74
N VAL A 149 -14.45 -20.63 -24.47
CA VAL A 149 -13.42 -21.66 -24.31
C VAL A 149 -12.80 -21.62 -22.93
N MET A 150 -12.48 -20.45 -22.40
CA MET A 150 -11.89 -20.35 -21.05
C MET A 150 -12.83 -20.86 -19.96
N VAL A 151 -14.15 -20.63 -20.09
CA VAL A 151 -15.16 -21.22 -19.19
C VAL A 151 -15.16 -22.75 -19.32
N LEU A 152 -15.18 -23.28 -20.54
CA LEU A 152 -15.14 -24.74 -20.77
C LEU A 152 -13.86 -25.38 -20.21
N LEU A 153 -12.70 -24.77 -20.47
CA LEU A 153 -11.41 -25.23 -19.95
C LEU A 153 -11.42 -25.25 -18.42
N THR A 154 -11.98 -24.23 -17.77
CA THR A 154 -12.09 -24.16 -16.31
C THR A 154 -12.95 -25.30 -15.74
N ALA A 155 -14.06 -25.64 -16.39
CA ALA A 155 -14.87 -26.80 -16.01
C ALA A 155 -14.11 -28.12 -16.24
N GLY A 156 -13.41 -28.26 -17.37
CA GLY A 156 -12.60 -29.43 -17.68
C GLY A 156 -11.48 -29.67 -16.68
N LEU A 157 -10.78 -28.60 -16.25
CA LEU A 157 -9.81 -28.67 -15.16
C LEU A 157 -10.45 -29.17 -13.86
N GLY A 158 -11.65 -28.69 -13.52
CA GLY A 158 -12.39 -29.17 -12.35
C GLY A 158 -12.68 -30.68 -12.39
N GLN A 159 -12.99 -31.23 -13.57
CA GLN A 159 -13.18 -32.67 -13.77
C GLN A 159 -11.88 -33.46 -13.55
N LEU A 160 -10.78 -32.99 -14.13
CA LEU A 160 -9.46 -33.60 -13.99
C LEU A 160 -8.98 -33.57 -12.54
N LEU A 161 -9.13 -32.43 -11.86
CA LEU A 161 -8.78 -32.27 -10.47
C LEU A 161 -9.58 -33.23 -9.58
N LYS A 162 -10.89 -33.35 -9.79
CA LYS A 162 -11.72 -34.29 -9.02
C LYS A 162 -11.23 -35.72 -9.15
N ARG A 163 -10.79 -36.12 -10.35
CA ARG A 163 -10.18 -37.45 -10.57
C ARG A 163 -8.86 -37.58 -9.82
N PHE A 164 -7.98 -36.59 -9.92
CA PHE A 164 -6.69 -36.58 -9.23
C PHE A 164 -6.83 -36.66 -7.70
N LEU A 165 -7.71 -35.86 -7.11
CA LEU A 165 -7.97 -35.85 -5.66
C LEU A 165 -8.49 -37.20 -5.17
N ARG A 166 -9.39 -37.84 -5.95
CA ARG A 166 -9.88 -39.20 -5.65
C ARG A 166 -8.77 -40.26 -5.71
N GLN A 167 -7.87 -40.16 -6.70
CA GLN A 167 -6.78 -41.11 -6.87
C GLN A 167 -5.67 -40.96 -5.81
N THR A 168 -5.41 -39.74 -5.38
CA THR A 168 -4.32 -39.41 -4.45
C THR A 168 -4.77 -39.29 -2.99
N ASN A 169 -6.08 -39.36 -2.74
CA ASN A 169 -6.72 -39.14 -1.43
C ASN A 169 -6.27 -37.81 -0.77
N ARG A 170 -6.13 -36.76 -1.59
CA ARG A 170 -5.76 -35.40 -1.14
C ARG A 170 -7.00 -34.51 -1.09
N THR A 171 -6.93 -33.46 -0.28
CA THR A 171 -7.96 -32.42 -0.16
C THR A 171 -7.41 -31.11 -0.67
N LEU A 172 -8.18 -30.44 -1.54
CA LEU A 172 -7.86 -29.08 -1.98
C LEU A 172 -8.16 -28.09 -0.86
N TRP A 173 -7.17 -27.29 -0.50
CA TRP A 173 -7.35 -26.18 0.43
C TRP A 173 -7.36 -24.86 -0.32
N HIS A 174 -8.31 -23.99 0.01
CA HIS A 174 -8.44 -22.67 -0.58
C HIS A 174 -7.80 -21.64 0.32
N ARG A 175 -6.84 -20.88 -0.22
CA ARG A 175 -6.29 -19.71 0.46
C ARG A 175 -7.42 -18.73 0.79
N SER A 176 -7.39 -18.12 1.97
CA SER A 176 -8.32 -17.05 2.36
C SER A 176 -8.15 -15.81 1.48
N PHE A 177 -9.23 -15.10 1.17
CA PHE A 177 -9.15 -13.81 0.51
C PHE A 177 -8.49 -12.78 1.44
N LEU A 178 -7.77 -11.83 0.86
CA LEU A 178 -7.15 -10.74 1.58
C LEU A 178 -8.22 -9.69 1.90
N ALA A 179 -8.35 -9.37 3.18
CA ALA A 179 -9.18 -8.26 3.62
C ALA A 179 -8.42 -6.94 3.37
N LEU A 180 -9.06 -5.99 2.68
CA LEU A 180 -8.52 -4.65 2.47
C LEU A 180 -8.72 -3.84 3.76
N THR A 181 -7.69 -3.77 4.59
CA THR A 181 -7.69 -3.10 5.90
C THR A 181 -7.25 -1.64 5.81
N ASN A 182 -7.48 -0.87 6.88
CA ASN A 182 -7.10 0.55 7.01
C ASN A 182 -7.74 1.45 5.95
N LEU A 183 -9.02 1.22 5.61
CA LEU A 183 -9.75 2.03 4.61
C LEU A 183 -9.76 3.52 4.93
N GLU A 184 -9.70 3.90 6.21
CA GLU A 184 -9.58 5.29 6.65
C GLU A 184 -8.37 6.01 6.03
N ASP A 185 -7.24 5.31 5.87
CA ASP A 185 -6.03 5.86 5.26
C ASP A 185 -6.17 6.07 3.74
N TRP A 186 -7.16 5.41 3.12
CA TRP A 186 -7.41 5.43 1.68
C TRP A 186 -8.34 6.59 1.29
N ILE A 187 -9.15 7.07 2.24
CA ILE A 187 -10.14 8.12 1.99
C ILE A 187 -9.41 9.46 1.86
N VAL A 188 -9.31 9.93 0.61
CA VAL A 188 -8.67 11.18 0.23
C VAL A 188 -9.71 12.14 -0.31
N PHE A 189 -10.49 11.67 -1.27
CA PHE A 189 -11.60 12.37 -1.89
C PHE A 189 -12.91 12.14 -1.12
N PRO A 190 -13.81 13.14 -1.10
CA PRO A 190 -15.18 12.94 -0.64
C PRO A 190 -15.93 11.94 -1.52
N ASP A 191 -17.10 11.50 -1.05
CA ASP A 191 -17.99 10.67 -1.84
C ASP A 191 -18.40 11.35 -3.15
N VAL A 192 -18.36 10.59 -4.25
CA VAL A 192 -18.68 11.06 -5.58
C VAL A 192 -20.18 11.32 -5.65
N THR A 193 -20.53 12.60 -5.78
CA THR A 193 -21.91 13.05 -5.89
C THR A 193 -22.50 12.74 -7.27
N SER A 194 -23.83 12.80 -7.39
CA SER A 194 -24.51 12.72 -8.68
C SER A 194 -24.05 13.80 -9.67
N GLU A 195 -23.72 14.99 -9.16
CA GLU A 195 -23.12 16.08 -9.95
C GLU A 195 -21.75 15.67 -10.50
N ALA A 196 -20.87 15.11 -9.66
CA ALA A 196 -19.55 14.66 -10.10
C ALA A 196 -19.63 13.50 -11.10
N LEU A 197 -20.56 12.57 -10.92
CA LEU A 197 -20.84 11.49 -11.88
C LEU A 197 -21.30 12.04 -13.24
N SER A 198 -22.21 13.01 -13.26
CA SER A 198 -22.67 13.65 -14.50
C SER A 198 -21.52 14.35 -15.22
N VAL A 199 -20.63 15.03 -14.47
CA VAL A 199 -19.42 15.64 -15.04
C VAL A 199 -18.52 14.57 -15.64
N LEU A 200 -18.29 13.46 -14.94
CA LEU A 200 -17.49 12.34 -15.43
C LEU A 200 -18.02 11.81 -16.78
N GLU A 201 -19.33 11.61 -16.89
CA GLU A 201 -19.98 11.13 -18.13
C GLU A 201 -19.81 12.10 -19.31
N ASP A 202 -19.76 13.40 -19.03
CA ASP A 202 -19.50 14.42 -20.05
C ASP A 202 -18.03 14.46 -20.46
N VAL A 203 -17.11 14.42 -19.50
CA VAL A 203 -15.67 14.54 -19.79
C VAL A 203 -15.08 13.29 -20.41
N MET A 204 -15.58 12.08 -20.08
CA MET A 204 -15.09 10.84 -20.70
C MET A 204 -15.29 10.82 -22.22
N LYS A 205 -16.30 11.54 -22.74
CA LYS A 205 -16.59 11.66 -24.18
C LYS A 205 -15.71 12.71 -24.88
N LYS A 206 -15.19 13.68 -24.13
CA LYS A 206 -14.48 14.86 -24.66
C LYS A 206 -12.97 14.81 -24.41
N SER A 207 -12.54 14.11 -23.37
CA SER A 207 -11.16 14.08 -22.93
C SER A 207 -10.27 13.38 -23.94
N THR A 208 -9.13 14.01 -24.23
CA THR A 208 -8.06 13.37 -25.01
C THR A 208 -7.36 12.25 -24.24
N PHE A 209 -7.75 11.97 -22.98
CA PHE A 209 -7.28 10.84 -22.20
C PHE A 209 -8.09 9.54 -22.44
N VAL A 210 -9.27 9.63 -23.05
CA VAL A 210 -10.05 8.44 -23.41
C VAL A 210 -9.85 8.13 -24.88
N PHE A 211 -9.66 6.86 -25.24
CA PHE A 211 -9.73 6.45 -26.64
C PHE A 211 -11.19 6.25 -27.02
N LYS A 212 -11.61 6.73 -28.21
CA LYS A 212 -12.99 6.58 -28.68
C LYS A 212 -13.45 5.11 -28.69
N THR A 213 -12.56 4.20 -29.09
CA THR A 213 -12.80 2.75 -29.11
C THR A 213 -12.93 2.14 -27.71
N MET A 214 -12.38 2.79 -26.69
CA MET A 214 -12.40 2.33 -25.29
C MET A 214 -13.54 2.94 -24.46
N LEU A 215 -14.26 3.93 -25.00
CA LEU A 215 -15.38 4.59 -24.32
C LEU A 215 -16.41 3.62 -23.69
N PRO A 216 -16.76 2.47 -24.30
CA PRO A 216 -17.72 1.54 -23.69
C PRO A 216 -17.26 0.98 -22.33
N TYR A 217 -15.95 0.91 -22.07
CA TYR A 217 -15.44 0.50 -20.76
C TYR A 217 -15.66 1.56 -19.68
N TRP A 218 -15.54 2.85 -20.03
CA TRP A 218 -15.83 3.96 -19.12
C TRP A 218 -17.32 4.02 -18.79
N GLU A 219 -18.19 3.87 -19.78
CA GLU A 219 -19.64 3.79 -19.59
C GLU A 219 -20.01 2.60 -18.67
N ALA A 220 -19.42 1.43 -18.94
CA ALA A 220 -19.61 0.26 -18.09
C ALA A 220 -19.12 0.50 -16.66
N ALA A 221 -17.98 1.19 -16.46
CA ALA A 221 -17.46 1.47 -15.12
C ALA A 221 -18.44 2.33 -14.30
N VAL A 222 -19.03 3.36 -14.90
CA VAL A 222 -20.03 4.22 -14.25
C VAL A 222 -21.31 3.44 -13.92
N ILE A 223 -21.78 2.59 -14.85
CA ILE A 223 -22.95 1.72 -14.60
C ILE A 223 -22.68 0.78 -13.42
N LYS A 224 -21.51 0.14 -13.38
CA LYS A 224 -21.14 -0.77 -12.29
C LYS A 224 -21.01 -0.08 -10.95
N PHE A 225 -20.50 1.17 -10.92
CA PHE A 225 -20.51 1.98 -9.71
C PHE A 225 -21.93 2.22 -9.19
N ARG A 226 -22.85 2.66 -10.06
CA ARG A 226 -24.26 2.91 -9.71
C ARG A 226 -25.00 1.66 -9.25
N SER A 227 -24.62 0.49 -9.75
CA SER A 227 -25.20 -0.80 -9.33
C SER A 227 -24.49 -1.44 -8.13
N HIS A 228 -23.65 -0.70 -7.40
CA HIS A 228 -22.86 -1.20 -6.25
C HIS A 228 -21.94 -2.39 -6.58
N ARG A 229 -21.59 -2.55 -7.86
CA ARG A 229 -20.62 -3.54 -8.35
C ARG A 229 -19.23 -2.91 -8.33
N PHE A 230 -18.74 -2.61 -7.14
CA PHE A 230 -17.53 -1.78 -6.93
C PHE A 230 -16.26 -2.41 -7.50
N ALA A 231 -16.06 -3.73 -7.33
CA ALA A 231 -14.91 -4.41 -7.92
C ALA A 231 -14.89 -4.29 -9.44
N ASP A 232 -16.03 -4.52 -10.11
CA ASP A 232 -16.13 -4.41 -11.57
C ASP A 232 -15.81 -2.98 -12.04
N CYS A 233 -16.31 -1.97 -11.33
CA CYS A 233 -16.00 -0.57 -11.60
C CYS A 233 -14.48 -0.31 -11.54
N VAL A 234 -13.83 -0.74 -10.47
CA VAL A 234 -12.38 -0.54 -10.27
C VAL A 234 -11.56 -1.30 -11.31
N ILE A 235 -11.91 -2.54 -11.62
CA ILE A 235 -11.23 -3.32 -12.67
C ILE A 235 -11.27 -2.57 -14.00
N LEU A 236 -12.45 -2.09 -14.40
CA LEU A 236 -12.59 -1.31 -15.63
C LEU A 236 -11.75 -0.02 -15.56
N LEU A 237 -11.89 0.79 -14.50
CA LEU A 237 -11.14 2.04 -14.36
C LEU A 237 -9.63 1.81 -14.38
N LEU A 238 -9.10 0.79 -13.70
CA LEU A 238 -7.67 0.50 -13.69
C LEU A 238 -7.13 0.22 -15.10
N THR A 239 -7.82 -0.63 -15.88
CA THR A 239 -7.40 -0.92 -17.26
C THR A 239 -7.44 0.35 -18.13
N GLN A 240 -8.42 1.22 -17.90
CA GLN A 240 -8.60 2.44 -18.68
C GLN A 240 -7.64 3.56 -18.30
N LEU A 241 -7.31 3.69 -17.01
CA LEU A 241 -6.28 4.58 -16.52
C LEU A 241 -4.92 4.17 -17.09
N GLU A 242 -4.61 2.87 -17.13
CA GLU A 242 -3.37 2.38 -17.72
C GLU A 242 -3.28 2.72 -19.21
N ALA A 243 -4.35 2.48 -19.97
CA ALA A 243 -4.41 2.83 -21.39
C ALA A 243 -4.26 4.35 -21.63
N GLY A 244 -4.98 5.18 -20.89
CA GLY A 244 -4.92 6.63 -21.04
C GLY A 244 -3.57 7.22 -20.65
N LEU A 245 -2.99 6.74 -19.54
CA LEU A 245 -1.64 7.11 -19.11
C LEU A 245 -0.59 6.68 -20.13
N ARG A 246 -0.76 5.52 -20.77
CA ARG A 246 0.16 5.04 -21.82
C ARG A 246 0.19 5.99 -23.01
N ARG A 247 -0.97 6.52 -23.41
CA ARG A 247 -1.00 7.57 -24.45
C ARG A 247 -0.30 8.83 -23.99
N ALA A 248 -0.58 9.32 -22.78
CA ALA A 248 0.05 10.52 -22.26
C ALA A 248 1.58 10.36 -22.21
N PHE A 249 2.05 9.25 -21.65
CA PHE A 249 3.44 8.86 -21.54
C PHE A 249 4.14 8.76 -22.90
N ALA A 250 3.56 8.04 -23.86
CA ALA A 250 4.12 7.91 -25.21
C ALA A 250 4.20 9.26 -25.93
N THR A 251 3.24 10.14 -25.69
CA THR A 251 3.19 11.48 -26.29
C THR A 251 4.29 12.38 -25.72
N VAL A 252 4.38 12.51 -24.39
CA VAL A 252 5.34 13.44 -23.76
C VAL A 252 6.79 12.96 -23.86
N ASN A 253 7.01 11.65 -23.84
CA ASN A 253 8.34 11.06 -24.03
C ASN A 253 8.69 10.82 -25.52
N ARG A 254 7.83 11.25 -26.46
CA ARG A 254 8.04 11.12 -27.92
C ARG A 254 8.39 9.69 -28.36
N CYS A 255 7.72 8.69 -27.79
CA CYS A 255 7.92 7.28 -28.08
C CYS A 255 6.61 6.60 -28.56
N PRO A 256 6.06 7.00 -29.72
CA PRO A 256 4.78 6.47 -30.22
C PRO A 256 4.76 4.95 -30.38
N GLN A 257 5.90 4.32 -30.65
CA GLN A 257 6.05 2.88 -30.72
C GLN A 257 5.69 2.15 -29.41
N ARG A 258 5.80 2.81 -28.25
CA ARG A 258 5.44 2.26 -26.92
C ARG A 258 3.96 2.40 -26.58
N LEU A 259 3.14 2.90 -27.50
CA LEU A 259 1.69 2.96 -27.32
C LEU A 259 1.03 1.58 -27.44
N LEU A 260 1.54 0.74 -28.34
CA LEU A 260 1.01 -0.58 -28.67
C LEU A 260 2.05 -1.69 -28.44
N THR A 261 3.00 -1.50 -27.52
CA THR A 261 3.99 -2.51 -27.15
C THR A 261 3.30 -3.70 -26.50
N ALA A 262 2.79 -4.59 -27.33
CA ALA A 262 2.32 -5.93 -27.03
C ALA A 262 3.11 -6.96 -27.83
N GLU A 263 4.34 -6.63 -28.19
CA GLU A 263 5.21 -7.50 -28.98
C GLU A 263 5.84 -8.57 -28.10
N SER A 264 5.99 -9.79 -28.63
CA SER A 264 6.51 -10.93 -27.87
C SER A 264 7.96 -10.76 -27.40
N THR A 265 8.69 -9.79 -27.94
CA THR A 265 10.11 -9.49 -27.66
C THR A 265 10.35 -8.23 -26.84
N VAL A 266 9.30 -7.45 -26.55
CA VAL A 266 9.41 -6.18 -25.78
C VAL A 266 8.41 -6.22 -24.64
N LEU A 267 8.86 -5.84 -23.44
CA LEU A 267 7.96 -5.76 -22.28
C LEU A 267 6.83 -4.76 -22.55
N TYR A 268 5.63 -5.09 -22.05
CA TYR A 268 4.49 -4.18 -22.12
C TYR A 268 4.83 -2.85 -21.43
N THR A 269 4.37 -1.73 -22.01
CA THR A 269 4.39 -0.44 -21.31
C THR A 269 3.26 -0.41 -20.29
N THR A 270 3.59 -0.77 -19.06
CA THR A 270 2.66 -0.88 -17.93
C THR A 270 2.77 0.31 -16.98
N PHE A 271 1.93 0.33 -15.92
CA PHE A 271 2.09 1.29 -14.82
C PHE A 271 3.52 1.39 -14.29
N ASP A 272 4.23 0.27 -14.16
CA ASP A 272 5.61 0.27 -13.63
C ASP A 272 6.55 1.10 -14.49
N GLU A 273 6.46 0.96 -15.82
CA GLU A 273 7.29 1.70 -16.76
C GLU A 273 6.85 3.16 -16.87
N MET A 274 5.53 3.42 -16.88
CA MET A 274 4.99 4.77 -17.00
C MET A 274 5.23 5.64 -15.78
N LEU A 275 5.24 5.04 -14.59
CA LEU A 275 5.40 5.75 -13.32
C LEU A 275 6.85 5.83 -12.86
N ALA A 276 7.80 5.19 -13.56
CA ALA A 276 9.23 5.25 -13.25
C ALA A 276 9.84 6.65 -13.44
N LYS A 277 10.94 6.92 -12.72
CA LYS A 277 11.67 8.20 -12.81
C LYS A 277 12.35 8.39 -14.16
N GLU A 278 12.94 7.32 -14.67
CA GLU A 278 13.77 7.29 -15.87
C GLU A 278 13.26 6.17 -16.78
N LEU A 279 13.43 6.37 -18.09
CA LEU A 279 13.17 5.36 -19.10
C LEU A 279 14.32 4.34 -19.15
N ASN A 280 14.14 3.24 -19.88
CA ASN A 280 15.15 2.17 -19.97
C ASN A 280 16.49 2.63 -20.58
N ASP A 281 16.52 3.75 -21.31
CA ASP A 281 17.71 4.37 -21.87
C ASP A 281 18.38 5.41 -20.94
N GLY A 282 17.88 5.56 -19.71
CA GLY A 282 18.36 6.52 -18.72
C GLY A 282 17.84 7.94 -18.91
N THR A 283 16.98 8.21 -19.90
CA THR A 283 16.37 9.53 -20.07
C THR A 283 15.30 9.78 -19.01
N ILE A 284 15.14 11.04 -18.57
CA ILE A 284 14.16 11.42 -17.56
C ILE A 284 12.74 11.29 -18.14
N ASN A 285 11.88 10.55 -17.44
CA ASN A 285 10.47 10.45 -17.79
C ASN A 285 9.78 11.81 -17.66
N GLN A 286 9.12 12.25 -18.73
CA GLN A 286 8.43 13.55 -18.79
C GLN A 286 6.97 13.48 -18.28
N LEU A 287 6.42 12.29 -18.02
CA LEU A 287 5.06 12.14 -17.52
C LEU A 287 4.82 12.85 -16.17
N PRO A 288 5.74 12.80 -15.18
CA PRO A 288 5.58 13.54 -13.93
C PRO A 288 5.48 15.05 -14.13
N LEU A 289 6.14 15.62 -15.14
CA LEU A 289 6.03 17.06 -15.44
C LEU A 289 4.65 17.43 -16.00
N LEU A 290 4.03 16.53 -16.78
CA LEU A 290 2.66 16.72 -17.29
C LEU A 290 1.61 16.55 -16.18
N LEU A 291 1.79 15.56 -15.30
CA LEU A 291 0.81 15.22 -14.26
C LEU A 291 1.00 16.01 -12.95
N GLY A 292 2.18 16.54 -12.70
CA GLY A 292 2.53 17.10 -11.40
C GLY A 292 2.72 16.02 -10.33
N GLU A 293 3.48 16.39 -9.30
CA GLU A 293 3.84 15.50 -8.18
C GLU A 293 2.62 14.94 -7.43
N PRO A 294 1.57 15.71 -7.08
CA PRO A 294 0.42 15.20 -6.33
C PRO A 294 -0.32 14.04 -7.03
N VAL A 295 -0.50 14.13 -8.35
CA VAL A 295 -1.16 13.07 -9.12
C VAL A 295 -0.26 11.84 -9.23
N MET A 296 1.05 12.05 -9.35
CA MET A 296 2.02 10.95 -9.35
C MET A 296 2.04 10.24 -7.99
N GLU A 297 2.05 10.98 -6.88
CA GLU A 297 2.02 10.40 -5.54
C GLU A 297 0.73 9.59 -5.31
N PHE A 298 -0.43 10.09 -5.74
CA PHE A 298 -1.68 9.33 -5.62
C PHE A 298 -1.63 8.00 -6.37
N LEU A 299 -1.10 8.00 -7.60
CA LEU A 299 -0.93 6.79 -8.39
C LEU A 299 0.05 5.81 -7.72
N TRP A 300 1.14 6.32 -7.13
CA TRP A 300 2.11 5.51 -6.39
C TRP A 300 1.52 4.88 -5.12
N ASP A 301 0.72 5.64 -4.37
CA ASP A 301 -0.02 5.17 -3.20
C ASP A 301 -0.97 4.04 -3.57
N PHE A 302 -1.83 4.25 -4.57
CA PHE A 302 -2.87 3.30 -4.92
C PHE A 302 -2.35 2.03 -5.59
N LEU A 303 -1.22 2.12 -6.32
CA LEU A 303 -0.75 1.05 -7.19
C LEU A 303 0.53 0.36 -6.71
N ASN A 304 1.47 1.09 -6.08
CA ASN A 304 2.86 0.61 -5.98
C ASN A 304 3.40 0.49 -4.54
N HIS A 305 3.13 1.45 -3.65
CA HIS A 305 3.73 1.42 -2.31
C HIS A 305 3.45 0.10 -1.59
N GLN A 306 4.50 -0.49 -0.97
CA GLN A 306 4.43 -1.82 -0.36
C GLN A 306 3.38 -1.92 0.76
N GLU A 307 3.22 -0.83 1.52
CA GLU A 307 2.22 -0.68 2.57
C GLU A 307 0.94 0.00 2.07
N GLY A 308 0.90 0.36 0.79
CA GLY A 308 -0.28 0.85 0.13
C GLY A 308 -1.25 -0.27 -0.26
N PRO A 309 -2.45 0.09 -0.74
CA PRO A 309 -3.48 -0.86 -1.12
C PRO A 309 -3.08 -1.81 -2.26
N ARG A 310 -2.22 -1.36 -3.19
CA ARG A 310 -1.78 -2.10 -4.38
C ARG A 310 -2.96 -2.75 -5.13
N ILE A 311 -4.06 -2.01 -5.28
CA ILE A 311 -5.36 -2.56 -5.69
C ILE A 311 -5.30 -3.34 -7.01
N ARG A 312 -4.48 -2.87 -7.96
CA ARG A 312 -4.32 -3.49 -9.27
C ARG A 312 -3.71 -4.88 -9.15
N ASP A 313 -2.67 -5.04 -8.36
CA ASP A 313 -2.01 -6.33 -8.18
C ASP A 313 -2.96 -7.30 -7.46
N ARG A 314 -3.57 -6.85 -6.35
CA ARG A 314 -4.51 -7.66 -5.57
C ARG A 314 -5.69 -8.17 -6.39
N LEU A 315 -6.29 -7.31 -7.23
CA LEU A 315 -7.39 -7.70 -8.10
C LEU A 315 -6.92 -8.62 -9.25
N SER A 316 -5.78 -8.33 -9.87
CA SER A 316 -5.28 -9.10 -11.02
C SER A 316 -4.78 -10.51 -10.69
N HIS A 317 -4.40 -10.74 -9.43
CA HIS A 317 -4.07 -12.06 -8.90
C HIS A 317 -5.26 -12.76 -8.22
N GLY A 318 -6.45 -12.16 -8.26
CA GLY A 318 -7.67 -12.70 -7.65
C GLY A 318 -7.62 -12.76 -6.12
N GLU A 319 -6.78 -11.96 -5.46
CA GLU A 319 -6.53 -12.05 -4.02
C GLU A 319 -7.67 -11.52 -3.15
N VAL A 320 -8.58 -10.73 -3.73
CA VAL A 320 -9.68 -10.05 -3.04
C VAL A 320 -11.01 -10.66 -3.46
N ASN A 321 -11.95 -10.73 -2.53
CA ASN A 321 -13.33 -11.10 -2.81
C ASN A 321 -14.02 -9.96 -3.57
N LEU A 322 -14.47 -10.23 -4.81
CA LEU A 322 -15.11 -9.20 -5.65
C LEU A 322 -16.49 -8.76 -5.13
N ASN A 323 -17.17 -9.63 -4.38
CA ASN A 323 -18.51 -9.35 -3.83
C ASN A 323 -18.45 -8.47 -2.57
N GLU A 324 -17.33 -8.49 -1.85
CA GLU A 324 -17.10 -7.74 -0.60
C GLU A 324 -16.10 -6.58 -0.80
N PHE A 325 -15.93 -6.15 -2.06
CA PHE A 325 -14.96 -5.11 -2.38
C PHE A 325 -15.44 -3.74 -1.86
N PRO A 326 -14.57 -2.98 -1.14
CA PRO A 326 -14.96 -1.74 -0.48
C PRO A 326 -15.39 -0.66 -1.48
N GLY A 327 -16.55 -0.04 -1.22
CA GLY A 327 -17.09 1.03 -2.04
C GLY A 327 -16.21 2.28 -2.01
N GLU A 328 -15.52 2.50 -0.90
CA GLU A 328 -14.57 3.58 -0.69
C GLU A 328 -13.46 3.54 -1.76
N ALA A 329 -12.89 2.37 -2.04
CA ALA A 329 -11.84 2.23 -3.04
C ALA A 329 -12.33 2.59 -4.46
N ALA A 330 -13.55 2.18 -4.81
CA ALA A 330 -14.17 2.58 -6.07
C ALA A 330 -14.44 4.08 -6.12
N ASN A 331 -14.91 4.65 -5.02
CA ASN A 331 -15.16 6.09 -4.89
C ASN A 331 -13.89 6.91 -5.12
N GLN A 332 -12.79 6.56 -4.44
CA GLN A 332 -11.50 7.24 -4.58
C GLN A 332 -10.98 7.21 -6.02
N LEU A 333 -11.03 6.05 -6.68
CA LEU A 333 -10.53 5.91 -8.04
C LEU A 333 -11.40 6.65 -9.06
N LEU A 334 -12.72 6.70 -8.84
CA LEU A 334 -13.67 7.41 -9.70
C LEU A 334 -13.52 8.94 -9.57
N ALA A 335 -13.37 9.42 -8.33
CA ALA A 335 -13.07 10.82 -8.04
C ALA A 335 -11.75 11.26 -8.70
N PHE A 336 -10.70 10.49 -8.49
CA PHE A 336 -9.40 10.72 -9.11
C PHE A 336 -9.48 10.69 -10.65
N SER A 337 -10.18 9.70 -11.22
CA SER A 337 -10.38 9.60 -12.67
C SER A 337 -11.08 10.84 -13.23
N THR A 338 -12.07 11.38 -12.51
CA THR A 338 -12.77 12.61 -12.91
C THR A 338 -11.80 13.79 -13.01
N VAL A 339 -10.96 13.99 -11.99
CA VAL A 339 -9.94 15.06 -11.99
C VAL A 339 -8.93 14.86 -13.11
N LEU A 340 -8.45 13.63 -13.30
CA LEU A 340 -7.49 13.32 -14.35
C LEU A 340 -8.08 13.62 -15.74
N LEU A 341 -9.29 13.16 -16.03
CA LEU A 341 -9.95 13.41 -17.31
C LEU A 341 -10.17 14.91 -17.59
N LEU A 342 -10.55 15.69 -16.56
CA LEU A 342 -10.69 17.15 -16.66
C LEU A 342 -9.40 17.86 -17.04
N ARG A 343 -8.23 17.31 -16.67
CA ARG A 343 -6.94 17.86 -17.08
C ARG A 343 -6.65 17.68 -18.57
N PHE A 344 -7.12 16.57 -19.14
CA PHE A 344 -6.95 16.24 -20.56
C PHE A 344 -8.13 16.67 -21.45
N THR A 345 -9.03 17.49 -20.91
CA THR A 345 -10.15 18.05 -21.68
C THR A 345 -9.94 19.55 -21.88
N SER A 346 -10.11 20.02 -23.12
CA SER A 346 -9.95 21.43 -23.49
C SER A 346 -11.28 22.04 -23.97
N GLY A 347 -11.41 23.37 -23.87
CA GLY A 347 -12.56 24.14 -24.38
C GLY A 347 -13.41 24.84 -23.31
N ASP A 348 -14.20 25.82 -23.74
CA ASP A 348 -14.98 26.72 -22.87
C ASP A 348 -16.03 26.00 -22.01
N VAL A 349 -16.52 24.84 -22.47
CA VAL A 349 -17.48 24.05 -21.69
C VAL A 349 -16.81 23.42 -20.45
N VAL A 350 -15.51 23.11 -20.53
CA VAL A 350 -14.76 22.49 -19.42
C VAL A 350 -14.48 23.49 -18.31
N SER A 351 -14.23 24.76 -18.63
CA SER A 351 -14.05 25.79 -17.60
C SER A 351 -15.30 25.91 -16.74
N VAL A 352 -16.50 25.89 -17.35
CA VAL A 352 -17.77 25.88 -16.61
C VAL A 352 -17.92 24.63 -15.73
N LEU A 353 -17.53 23.45 -16.21
CA LEU A 353 -17.59 22.23 -15.40
C LEU A 353 -16.63 22.28 -14.21
N LYS A 354 -15.45 22.87 -14.37
CA LYS A 354 -14.46 23.07 -13.30
C LYS A 354 -14.96 24.05 -12.23
N GLU A 355 -15.90 24.94 -12.55
CA GLU A 355 -16.44 25.91 -11.60
C GLU A 355 -17.44 25.31 -10.59
N LYS A 356 -17.99 24.11 -10.88
CA LYS A 356 -18.92 23.40 -10.00
C LYS A 356 -18.27 23.08 -8.65
N ALA A 357 -18.99 23.31 -7.55
CA ALA A 357 -18.45 23.20 -6.20
C ALA A 357 -17.86 21.80 -5.89
N ALA A 358 -18.57 20.74 -6.28
CA ALA A 358 -18.08 19.38 -6.09
C ALA A 358 -16.76 19.14 -6.84
N ILE A 359 -16.63 19.65 -8.07
CA ILE A 359 -15.45 19.49 -8.91
C ILE A 359 -14.27 20.33 -8.41
N LYS A 360 -14.51 21.58 -8.00
CA LYS A 360 -13.47 22.42 -7.36
C LYS A 360 -12.87 21.73 -6.14
N SER A 361 -13.71 21.12 -5.31
CA SER A 361 -13.25 20.36 -4.15
C SER A 361 -12.34 19.19 -4.56
N LEU A 362 -12.76 18.38 -5.55
CA LEU A 362 -11.95 17.27 -6.05
C LEU A 362 -10.60 17.74 -6.63
N ILE A 363 -10.60 18.82 -7.42
CA ILE A 363 -9.37 19.38 -8.00
C ILE A 363 -8.42 19.88 -6.91
N SER A 364 -8.94 20.65 -5.95
CA SER A 364 -8.15 21.18 -4.82
C SER A 364 -7.48 20.06 -4.01
N ILE A 365 -8.22 19.00 -3.71
CA ILE A 365 -7.68 17.83 -2.99
C ILE A 365 -6.61 17.13 -3.83
N ALA A 366 -6.83 16.94 -5.13
CA ALA A 366 -5.86 16.29 -6.00
C ALA A 366 -4.58 17.11 -6.20
N GLU A 367 -4.68 18.45 -6.21
CA GLU A 367 -3.53 19.37 -6.33
C GLU A 367 -2.75 19.52 -5.02
N GLY A 368 -3.40 19.34 -3.88
CA GLY A 368 -2.77 19.34 -2.55
C GLY A 368 -2.39 17.95 -2.04
N TYR A 369 -2.55 16.91 -2.86
CA TYR A 369 -2.32 15.53 -2.42
C TYR A 369 -0.86 15.31 -2.03
N SER A 370 -0.66 14.60 -0.92
CA SER A 370 0.64 14.06 -0.51
C SER A 370 0.49 12.60 -0.14
N SER A 371 1.51 11.80 -0.42
CA SER A 371 1.50 10.35 -0.15
C SER A 371 1.12 10.05 1.30
N HIS A 372 0.18 9.12 1.49
CA HIS A 372 -0.21 8.55 2.78
C HIS A 372 0.55 7.25 3.08
N PHE A 373 0.93 6.49 2.06
CA PHE A 373 1.55 5.15 2.21
C PHE A 373 3.07 5.14 2.06
N HIS A 374 3.69 6.25 1.67
CA HIS A 374 5.15 6.36 1.67
C HIS A 374 5.72 6.19 3.10
N PRO A 375 6.89 5.54 3.27
CA PRO A 375 7.50 5.33 4.59
C PRO A 375 7.69 6.59 5.43
N ALA A 376 7.95 7.75 4.81
CA ALA A 376 8.02 9.04 5.52
C ALA A 376 6.67 9.43 6.14
N SER A 377 5.58 9.28 5.39
CA SER A 377 4.22 9.59 5.86
C SER A 377 3.76 8.63 6.93
N GLN A 378 4.09 7.34 6.79
CA GLN A 378 3.85 6.34 7.82
C GLN A 378 4.64 6.62 9.10
N LEU A 379 5.89 7.12 8.98
CA LEU A 379 6.67 7.55 10.15
C LEU A 379 6.01 8.73 10.87
N LYS A 380 5.49 9.74 10.14
CA LYS A 380 4.73 10.86 10.74
C LYS A 380 3.55 10.35 11.56
N LYS A 381 2.75 9.43 11.00
CA LYS A 381 1.62 8.80 11.70
C LYS A 381 2.08 8.03 12.95
N GLN A 382 3.16 7.26 12.86
CA GLN A 382 3.74 6.54 14.00
C GLN A 382 4.20 7.48 15.11
N VAL A 383 4.83 8.60 14.77
CA VAL A 383 5.28 9.61 15.73
C VAL A 383 4.09 10.23 16.47
N LEU A 384 3.06 10.66 15.73
CA LEU A 384 1.87 11.29 16.33
C LEU A 384 1.07 10.31 17.20
N ARG A 385 0.90 9.05 16.77
CA ARG A 385 0.24 8.02 17.58
C ARG A 385 1.00 7.73 18.88
N CYS A 386 2.33 7.68 18.81
CA CYS A 386 3.16 7.45 19.98
C CYS A 386 3.10 8.65 20.94
N GLU A 387 3.11 9.86 20.40
CA GLU A 387 2.92 11.11 21.15
C GLU A 387 1.60 11.11 21.93
N GLU A 388 0.47 10.82 21.27
CA GLU A 388 -0.85 10.72 21.90
C GLU A 388 -0.87 9.70 23.05
N SER A 389 -0.19 8.56 22.86
CA SER A 389 -0.07 7.54 23.90
C SER A 389 0.68 8.06 25.11
N ILE A 390 1.84 8.72 24.92
CA ILE A 390 2.63 9.28 26.02
C ILE A 390 1.87 10.42 26.71
N HIS A 391 1.16 11.25 25.96
CA HIS A 391 0.34 12.33 26.49
C HIS A 391 -0.74 11.82 27.47
N SER A 392 -1.23 10.59 27.30
CA SER A 392 -2.21 9.97 28.21
C SER A 392 -1.62 9.45 29.53
N TRP A 393 -0.29 9.35 29.66
CA TRP A 393 0.34 8.72 30.82
C TRP A 393 0.08 9.41 32.16
N PRO A 394 0.04 10.76 32.27
CA PRO A 394 -0.28 11.43 33.54
C PRO A 394 -1.68 11.09 34.08
N ALA A 395 -2.59 10.64 33.21
CA ALA A 395 -3.95 10.22 33.57
C ALA A 395 -4.03 8.72 33.95
N LEU A 396 -2.89 8.00 33.98
CA LEU A 396 -2.87 6.60 34.41
C LEU A 396 -3.21 6.49 35.90
N PRO A 397 -3.95 5.42 36.29
CA PRO A 397 -4.48 5.31 37.64
C PRO A 397 -3.36 5.06 38.66
N LEU A 398 -3.33 5.85 39.73
CA LEU A 398 -2.31 5.82 40.79
C LEU A 398 -2.91 5.27 42.10
N PRO A 399 -2.18 4.46 42.88
CA PRO A 399 -2.59 4.08 44.23
C PRO A 399 -2.76 5.30 45.15
N GLU A 400 -3.89 5.37 45.87
CA GLU A 400 -4.21 6.44 46.82
C GLU A 400 -3.24 6.49 48.03
N GLU A 401 -2.52 5.40 48.31
CA GLU A 401 -1.57 5.29 49.42
C GLU A 401 -0.12 5.63 49.00
N ARG A 402 0.32 6.81 49.45
CA ARG A 402 1.69 7.36 49.54
C ARG A 402 2.41 7.70 48.22
N ILE A 403 2.11 8.93 47.77
CA ILE A 403 3.00 9.83 47.00
C ILE A 403 4.37 10.07 47.72
N LEU A 404 4.47 9.78 49.03
CA LEU A 404 5.67 10.05 49.84
C LEU A 404 6.76 8.95 49.84
N GLU A 405 6.44 7.68 49.59
CA GLU A 405 7.44 6.58 49.64
C GLU A 405 8.14 6.36 48.30
N ALA A 406 7.47 6.65 47.17
CA ALA A 406 8.09 6.64 45.84
C ALA A 406 9.21 7.70 45.72
N ALA A 407 9.06 8.84 46.38
CA ALA A 407 10.06 9.93 46.39
C ALA A 407 11.34 9.58 47.19
N ARG A 408 11.28 8.60 48.10
CA ARG A 408 12.43 8.19 48.93
C ARG A 408 13.25 7.04 48.33
N LEU A 409 12.73 6.34 47.31
CA LEU A 409 13.36 5.18 46.66
C LEU A 409 13.96 5.50 45.29
N GLU A 410 13.82 6.73 44.78
CA GLU A 410 14.55 7.16 43.58
C GLU A 410 16.05 7.08 43.84
N GLY A 411 16.80 6.32 43.03
CA GLY A 411 18.26 6.44 42.96
C GLY A 411 18.60 7.86 42.50
N GLN A 412 18.75 8.79 43.45
CA GLN A 412 18.74 10.23 43.20
C GLN A 412 19.86 10.70 42.26
N PHE A 413 20.99 9.99 42.19
CA PHE A 413 22.11 10.43 41.35
C PHE A 413 21.91 10.17 39.85
N GLU A 414 21.64 8.93 39.44
CA GLU A 414 21.49 8.57 38.02
C GLU A 414 20.25 9.21 37.39
N THR A 415 19.12 9.24 38.10
CA THR A 415 17.90 9.89 37.60
C THR A 415 18.11 11.39 37.40
N ASN A 416 18.83 12.06 38.30
CA ASN A 416 19.16 13.49 38.15
C ASN A 416 20.17 13.72 37.01
N ALA A 417 21.14 12.83 36.82
CA ALA A 417 22.06 12.88 35.67
C ALA A 417 21.29 12.76 34.34
N CYS A 418 20.33 11.84 34.25
CA CYS A 418 19.43 11.73 33.08
C CYS A 418 18.61 13.00 32.87
N LYS A 419 17.99 13.56 33.92
CA LYS A 419 17.23 14.83 33.83
C LYS A 419 18.09 15.96 33.27
N SER A 420 19.33 16.11 33.74
CA SER A 420 20.27 17.13 33.23
C SER A 420 20.60 16.93 31.75
N LEU A 421 20.84 15.68 31.32
CA LEU A 421 21.10 15.36 29.91
C LEU A 421 19.88 15.62 29.03
N ILE A 422 18.68 15.26 29.48
CA ILE A 422 17.43 15.53 28.76
C ILE A 422 17.28 17.03 28.50
N ILE A 423 17.47 17.87 29.53
CA ILE A 423 17.37 19.34 29.39
C ILE A 423 18.38 19.84 28.36
N LYS A 424 19.64 19.39 28.42
CA LYS A 424 20.70 19.80 27.48
C LYS A 424 20.38 19.42 26.03
N ILE A 425 19.99 18.16 25.81
CA ILE A 425 19.66 17.66 24.47
C ILE A 425 18.42 18.38 23.94
N MET A 426 17.34 18.48 24.72
CA MET A 426 16.12 19.18 24.31
C MET A 426 16.40 20.63 23.96
N SER A 427 17.23 21.34 24.74
CA SER A 427 17.66 22.71 24.43
C SER A 427 18.34 22.81 23.07
N GLU A 428 19.16 21.83 22.71
CA GLU A 428 19.80 21.77 21.41
C GLU A 428 18.79 21.47 20.30
N LEU A 429 17.92 20.46 20.46
CA LEU A 429 16.90 20.11 19.47
C LEU A 429 15.95 21.29 19.19
N CYS A 430 15.55 22.02 20.23
CA CYS A 430 14.65 23.18 20.11
C CYS A 430 15.23 24.32 19.25
N ARG A 431 16.56 24.44 19.12
CA ARG A 431 17.19 25.46 18.25
C ARG A 431 16.95 25.21 16.77
N HIS A 432 16.57 23.99 16.41
CA HIS A 432 16.31 23.56 15.02
C HIS A 432 14.82 23.49 14.70
N LEU A 433 13.94 23.94 15.61
CA LEU A 433 12.51 24.03 15.35
C LEU A 433 12.18 25.23 14.44
N PRO A 434 11.37 25.04 13.38
CA PRO A 434 10.94 26.14 12.52
C PRO A 434 10.17 27.21 13.31
N GLY A 435 10.56 28.48 13.22
CA GLY A 435 9.84 29.61 13.82
C GLY A 435 9.99 29.79 15.34
N TYR A 436 10.83 28.98 16.01
CA TYR A 436 11.10 29.10 17.44
C TYR A 436 12.39 29.92 17.68
N HIS A 437 12.28 31.25 17.77
CA HIS A 437 13.46 32.12 17.92
C HIS A 437 13.53 32.98 19.20
N SER A 438 12.54 32.98 20.08
CA SER A 438 12.65 33.78 21.32
C SER A 438 11.63 33.37 22.37
N GLY A 439 12.09 32.82 23.50
CA GLY A 439 11.24 32.62 24.69
C GLY A 439 11.48 31.33 25.48
N LEU A 440 12.74 30.93 25.68
CA LEU A 440 13.08 29.63 26.26
C LEU A 440 14.12 29.72 27.38
N ASP A 441 13.95 30.70 28.27
CA ASP A 441 14.88 30.94 29.39
C ASP A 441 14.62 30.06 30.62
N ASN A 442 13.59 29.19 30.61
CA ASN A 442 13.34 28.22 31.69
C ASN A 442 12.87 26.86 31.15
N LEU A 443 13.84 25.94 30.95
CA LEU A 443 13.60 24.56 30.50
C LEU A 443 13.21 23.58 31.61
N ASP A 444 13.22 24.01 32.89
CA ASP A 444 13.02 23.12 34.03
C ASP A 444 11.60 22.52 34.09
N TYR A 445 10.64 23.09 33.35
CA TYR A 445 9.28 22.56 33.20
C TYR A 445 8.74 22.89 31.80
N PHE A 446 9.09 22.08 30.79
CA PHE A 446 8.45 22.18 29.48
C PHE A 446 7.09 21.45 29.51
N PRO A 447 5.94 22.14 29.37
CA PRO A 447 4.63 21.51 29.40
C PRO A 447 4.48 20.53 28.23
N ALA A 448 3.85 19.38 28.47
CA ALA A 448 3.59 18.35 27.45
C ALA A 448 2.94 18.93 26.18
N GLU A 449 2.06 19.92 26.35
CA GLU A 449 1.36 20.64 25.28
C GLU A 449 2.29 21.30 24.26
N LYS A 450 3.43 21.86 24.69
CA LYS A 450 4.40 22.49 23.79
C LYS A 450 5.11 21.45 22.91
N TRP A 451 5.35 20.24 23.44
CA TRP A 451 5.95 19.14 22.68
C TRP A 451 4.99 18.57 21.66
N SER A 452 3.72 18.37 22.05
CA SER A 452 2.66 17.96 21.14
C SER A 452 2.55 18.94 19.96
N GLN A 453 2.58 20.25 20.23
CA GLN A 453 2.54 21.26 19.17
C GLN A 453 3.76 21.19 18.24
N ALA A 454 4.98 21.09 18.80
CA ALA A 454 6.20 21.00 18.01
C ALA A 454 6.20 19.76 17.09
N LEU A 455 5.81 18.59 17.61
CA LEU A 455 5.72 17.35 16.83
C LEU A 455 4.66 17.45 15.72
N ARG A 456 3.52 18.08 16.00
CA ARG A 456 2.47 18.33 14.98
C ARG A 456 2.97 19.24 13.86
N VAL A 457 3.69 20.31 14.18
CA VAL A 457 4.28 21.23 13.18
C VAL A 457 5.31 20.51 12.31
N LEU A 458 6.23 19.75 12.93
CA LEU A 458 7.24 19.00 12.19
C LEU A 458 6.61 17.91 11.30
N CYS A 459 5.67 17.13 11.83
CA CYS A 459 4.97 16.11 11.05
C CYS A 459 4.10 16.71 9.94
N GLY A 460 3.58 17.93 10.13
CA GLY A 460 2.83 18.67 9.11
C GLY A 460 3.70 19.25 7.98
N THR A 461 5.03 19.28 8.14
CA THR A 461 5.94 19.84 7.13
C THR A 461 6.00 18.92 5.89
N SER A 462 5.85 19.48 4.69
CA SER A 462 5.93 18.69 3.44
C SER A 462 7.34 18.16 3.20
N ILE A 463 7.44 16.92 2.73
CA ILE A 463 8.71 16.25 2.40
C ILE A 463 8.54 15.61 1.03
N PRO A 464 9.46 15.86 0.07
CA PRO A 464 9.39 15.20 -1.24
C PRO A 464 9.45 13.67 -1.08
N THR A 465 8.45 12.95 -1.58
CA THR A 465 8.40 11.48 -1.48
C THR A 465 8.52 10.76 -2.82
N LEU A 466 8.19 11.45 -3.92
CA LEU A 466 8.29 10.87 -5.25
C LEU A 466 9.74 10.54 -5.61
N TYR A 467 9.98 9.30 -6.07
CA TYR A 467 11.30 8.78 -6.43
C TYR A 467 12.37 8.86 -5.33
N CYS A 468 11.94 8.65 -4.08
CA CYS A 468 12.80 8.72 -2.91
C CYS A 468 14.05 7.82 -3.05
N PRO A 469 15.27 8.36 -2.88
CA PRO A 469 16.51 7.59 -3.00
C PRO A 469 16.60 6.43 -2.00
N ARG A 470 17.25 5.33 -2.40
CA ARG A 470 17.45 4.16 -1.53
C ARG A 470 18.14 4.49 -0.20
N ILE A 471 19.11 5.40 -0.21
CA ILE A 471 19.82 5.86 0.99
C ILE A 471 18.88 6.51 2.02
N VAL A 472 17.88 7.25 1.52
CA VAL A 472 16.83 7.87 2.34
C VAL A 472 15.89 6.80 2.89
N LEU A 473 15.44 5.87 2.05
CA LEU A 473 14.59 4.75 2.46
C LEU A 473 15.25 3.87 3.54
N GLU A 474 16.57 3.66 3.48
CA GLU A 474 17.31 2.93 4.52
C GLU A 474 17.27 3.65 5.87
N VAL A 475 17.45 4.97 5.89
CA VAL A 475 17.34 5.77 7.13
C VAL A 475 15.92 5.75 7.66
N LEU A 476 14.91 5.97 6.79
CA LEU A 476 13.50 5.89 7.15
C LEU A 476 13.15 4.53 7.77
N ALA A 477 13.67 3.44 7.23
CA ALA A 477 13.44 2.10 7.78
C ALA A 477 13.96 1.96 9.21
N VAL A 478 15.12 2.55 9.54
CA VAL A 478 15.65 2.55 10.91
C VAL A 478 14.78 3.43 11.82
N LEU A 479 14.46 4.65 11.41
CA LEU A 479 13.64 5.59 12.20
C LEU A 479 12.24 5.01 12.50
N ARG A 480 11.62 4.34 11.53
CA ARG A 480 10.34 3.64 11.73
C ARG A 480 10.43 2.51 12.74
N LYS A 481 11.51 1.73 12.73
CA LYS A 481 11.74 0.71 13.76
C LYS A 481 11.89 1.36 15.14
N VAL A 482 12.61 2.46 15.26
CA VAL A 482 12.73 3.20 16.53
C VAL A 482 11.35 3.64 17.02
N SER A 483 10.56 4.30 16.16
CA SER A 483 9.20 4.77 16.51
C SER A 483 8.26 3.62 16.89
N ALA A 484 8.34 2.49 16.18
CA ALA A 484 7.54 1.31 16.50
C ALA A 484 7.89 0.71 17.87
N GLN A 485 9.18 0.67 18.23
CA GLN A 485 9.61 0.24 19.56
C GLN A 485 9.17 1.22 20.65
N CYS A 486 9.20 2.54 20.40
CA CYS A 486 8.62 3.52 21.31
C CYS A 486 7.13 3.28 21.55
N GLN A 487 6.35 3.05 20.48
CA GLN A 487 4.93 2.71 20.60
C GLN A 487 4.71 1.42 21.42
N GLN A 488 5.52 0.38 21.18
CA GLN A 488 5.45 -0.86 21.93
C GLN A 488 5.69 -0.64 23.43
N VAL A 489 6.67 0.20 23.79
CA VAL A 489 6.90 0.60 25.20
C VAL A 489 5.67 1.32 25.76
N CYS A 490 5.05 2.21 24.99
CA CYS A 490 3.81 2.88 25.42
C CYS A 490 2.67 1.91 25.70
N ASP A 491 2.42 0.95 24.80
CA ASP A 491 1.38 -0.06 24.97
C ASP A 491 1.66 -0.93 26.20
N GLN A 492 2.93 -1.29 26.44
CA GLN A 492 3.36 -2.03 27.63
C GLN A 492 3.18 -1.24 28.93
N VAL A 493 3.54 0.05 28.93
CA VAL A 493 3.33 0.95 30.09
C VAL A 493 1.86 1.08 30.42
N VAL A 494 1.01 1.38 29.42
CA VAL A 494 -0.44 1.57 29.62
C VAL A 494 -1.09 0.27 30.11
N SER A 495 -0.79 -0.86 29.47
CA SER A 495 -1.35 -2.16 29.87
C SER A 495 -0.88 -2.59 31.26
N SER A 496 0.40 -2.42 31.58
CA SER A 496 0.98 -2.78 32.88
C SER A 496 0.44 -1.88 33.99
N ALA A 497 0.33 -0.58 33.77
CA ALA A 497 -0.27 0.36 34.73
C ALA A 497 -1.72 -0.01 35.06
N LYS A 498 -2.56 -0.23 34.04
CA LYS A 498 -3.97 -0.63 34.23
C LYS A 498 -4.09 -1.97 34.96
N LEU A 499 -3.31 -2.97 34.57
CA LEU A 499 -3.34 -4.30 35.19
C LEU A 499 -2.87 -4.25 36.65
N ARG A 500 -1.73 -3.60 36.92
CA ARG A 500 -1.17 -3.51 38.27
C ARG A 500 -2.05 -2.67 39.19
N HIS A 501 -2.66 -1.59 38.69
CA HIS A 501 -3.63 -0.83 39.46
C HIS A 501 -4.84 -1.67 39.87
N ARG A 502 -5.42 -2.42 38.92
CA ARG A 502 -6.54 -3.34 39.22
C ARG A 502 -6.16 -4.36 40.31
N GLN A 503 -5.01 -5.00 40.16
CA GLN A 503 -4.51 -5.97 41.15
C GLN A 503 -4.20 -5.32 42.52
N TRP A 504 -3.81 -4.04 42.52
CA TRP A 504 -3.62 -3.27 43.75
C TRP A 504 -4.94 -3.07 44.48
N VAL A 505 -5.97 -2.58 43.78
CA VAL A 505 -7.32 -2.33 44.32
C VAL A 505 -7.96 -3.63 44.83
N GLU A 506 -7.83 -4.72 44.06
CA GLU A 506 -8.32 -6.05 44.44
C GLU A 506 -7.48 -6.72 45.56
N LYS A 507 -6.40 -6.06 46.03
CA LYS A 507 -5.46 -6.57 47.03
C LYS A 507 -4.79 -7.90 46.66
N THR A 508 -4.70 -8.21 45.37
CA THR A 508 -4.11 -9.46 44.84
C THR A 508 -2.59 -9.36 44.61
N LEU A 509 -2.01 -8.15 44.66
CA LEU A 509 -0.54 -7.97 44.55
C LEU A 509 0.21 -8.41 45.82
N ARG A 510 1.19 -9.30 45.64
CA ARG A 510 2.19 -9.65 46.67
C ARG A 510 3.14 -8.47 46.94
N SER A 511 3.74 -8.42 48.13
CA SER A 511 4.64 -7.33 48.57
C SER A 511 5.72 -6.97 47.52
N ARG A 512 6.44 -7.96 46.97
CA ARG A 512 7.44 -7.75 45.91
C ARG A 512 6.85 -7.11 44.63
N GLN A 513 5.63 -7.49 44.26
CA GLN A 513 4.95 -6.96 43.08
C GLN A 513 4.46 -5.52 43.32
N ARG A 514 4.06 -5.19 44.56
CA ARG A 514 3.73 -3.82 44.97
C ARG A 514 4.94 -2.90 44.86
N GLN A 515 6.09 -3.32 45.39
CA GLN A 515 7.34 -2.55 45.28
C GLN A 515 7.76 -2.33 43.82
N ASN A 516 7.66 -3.37 42.99
CA ASN A 516 7.98 -3.26 41.57
C ASN A 516 7.00 -2.33 40.82
N TYR A 517 5.71 -2.33 41.19
CA TYR A 517 4.75 -1.38 40.64
C TYR A 517 5.10 0.07 40.99
N LEU A 518 5.52 0.35 42.24
CA LEU A 518 5.98 1.69 42.62
C LEU A 518 7.24 2.12 41.84
N ARG A 519 8.19 1.20 41.60
CA ARG A 519 9.38 1.45 40.77
C ARG A 519 9.03 1.74 39.32
N MET A 520 8.04 1.03 38.77
CA MET A 520 7.50 1.31 37.43
C MET A 520 6.96 2.74 37.37
N LEU A 521 6.13 3.16 38.33
CA LEU A 521 5.58 4.53 38.38
C LEU A 521 6.68 5.59 38.47
N GLY A 522 7.75 5.34 39.21
CA GLY A 522 8.93 6.22 39.23
C GLY A 522 9.66 6.26 37.88
N SER A 523 9.86 5.11 37.25
CA SER A 523 10.54 4.99 35.95
C SER A 523 9.75 5.68 34.83
N ILE A 524 8.41 5.58 34.84
CA ILE A 524 7.52 6.24 33.88
C ILE A 524 7.74 7.76 33.84
N LYS A 525 7.98 8.40 35.00
CA LYS A 525 8.27 9.85 35.07
C LYS A 525 9.56 10.23 34.34
N LEU A 526 10.55 9.34 34.31
CA LEU A 526 11.78 9.53 33.55
C LEU A 526 11.60 9.17 32.07
N LEU A 527 10.90 8.07 31.78
CA LEU A 527 10.75 7.56 30.42
C LEU A 527 9.89 8.47 29.55
N SER A 528 8.85 9.12 30.10
CA SER A 528 7.98 10.03 29.34
C SER A 528 8.77 11.14 28.59
N PRO A 529 9.59 11.98 29.27
CA PRO A 529 10.36 13.01 28.57
C PRO A 529 11.45 12.44 27.65
N VAL A 530 11.99 11.25 27.93
CA VAL A 530 12.96 10.58 27.05
C VAL A 530 12.30 10.12 25.75
N LEU A 531 11.10 9.56 25.81
CA LEU A 531 10.35 9.18 24.63
C LEU A 531 9.96 10.40 23.80
N TYR A 532 9.51 11.50 24.43
CA TYR A 532 9.30 12.77 23.72
C TYR A 532 10.57 13.27 23.02
N LEU A 533 11.73 13.21 23.68
CA LEU A 533 13.02 13.57 23.09
C LEU A 533 13.32 12.72 21.85
N ILE A 534 13.13 11.41 21.93
CA ILE A 534 13.34 10.50 20.81
C ILE A 534 12.37 10.81 19.67
N LEU A 535 11.09 11.04 19.95
CA LEU A 535 10.10 11.41 18.94
C LEU A 535 10.46 12.75 18.27
N LEU A 536 10.93 13.74 19.04
CA LEU A 536 11.37 15.02 18.51
C LEU A 536 12.61 14.87 17.61
N LEU A 537 13.59 14.08 18.04
CA LEU A 537 14.76 13.73 17.23
C LEU A 537 14.32 13.08 15.92
N ILE A 538 13.42 12.09 15.97
CA ILE A 538 12.90 11.43 14.76
C ILE A 538 12.24 12.47 13.83
N ALA A 539 11.39 13.34 14.35
CA ALA A 539 10.68 14.34 13.56
C ALA A 539 11.62 15.37 12.92
N LEU A 540 12.63 15.85 13.64
CA LEU A 540 13.65 16.77 13.12
C LEU A 540 14.53 16.12 12.05
N GLU A 541 14.96 14.87 12.26
CA GLU A 541 15.72 14.12 11.27
C GLU A 541 14.88 13.80 10.03
N LEU A 542 13.58 13.58 10.20
CA LEU A 542 12.64 13.32 9.11
C LEU A 542 12.45 14.55 8.22
N VAL A 543 12.23 15.74 8.79
CA VAL A 543 12.09 16.99 8.01
C VAL A 543 13.36 17.28 7.18
N ASN A 544 14.52 16.85 7.69
CA ASN A 544 15.82 17.06 7.03
C ASN A 544 16.35 15.78 6.34
N ILE A 545 15.49 14.81 6.06
CA ILE A 545 15.91 13.46 5.67
C ILE A 545 16.78 13.44 4.39
N HIS A 546 16.48 14.33 3.43
CA HIS A 546 17.20 14.40 2.16
C HIS A 546 18.63 14.94 2.29
N ALA A 547 18.97 15.61 3.40
CA ALA A 547 20.35 16.02 3.69
C ALA A 547 21.32 14.81 3.79
N VAL A 548 20.79 13.58 3.96
CA VAL A 548 21.60 12.36 3.95
C VAL A 548 22.36 12.16 2.63
N GLN A 549 21.83 12.68 1.51
CA GLN A 549 22.47 12.56 0.20
C GLN A 549 23.79 13.34 0.13
N GLY A 550 23.95 14.38 0.95
CA GLY A 550 25.18 15.16 1.05
C GLY A 550 26.28 14.51 1.89
N LYS A 551 25.99 13.41 2.63
CA LYS A 551 26.98 12.74 3.47
C LYS A 551 27.93 11.87 2.67
N HIS A 552 29.22 11.96 2.96
CA HIS A 552 30.21 11.01 2.45
C HIS A 552 29.99 9.61 3.05
N THR A 553 30.48 8.55 2.38
CA THR A 553 30.26 7.15 2.78
C THR A 553 30.62 6.87 4.24
N CYS A 554 31.73 7.42 4.73
CA CYS A 554 32.16 7.23 6.12
C CYS A 554 31.25 7.94 7.14
N GLU A 555 30.76 9.14 6.80
CA GLU A 555 29.83 9.91 7.63
C GLU A 555 28.45 9.26 7.65
N TYR A 556 27.98 8.78 6.52
CA TYR A 556 26.75 8.02 6.39
C TYR A 556 26.78 6.76 7.26
N GLN A 557 27.87 5.98 7.21
CA GLN A 557 28.02 4.79 8.05
C GLN A 557 28.04 5.13 9.55
N ARG A 558 28.70 6.22 9.96
CA ARG A 558 28.69 6.69 11.34
C ARG A 558 27.29 7.13 11.78
N TYR A 559 26.56 7.83 10.92
CA TYR A 559 25.19 8.25 11.15
C TYR A 559 24.23 7.06 11.30
N LEU A 560 24.30 6.06 10.41
CA LEU A 560 23.52 4.84 10.56
C LEU A 560 23.87 4.06 11.83
N LYS A 561 25.15 3.99 12.20
CA LYS A 561 25.57 3.36 13.47
C LYS A 561 24.98 4.09 14.68
N PHE A 562 24.92 5.42 14.63
CA PHE A 562 24.27 6.23 15.65
C PHE A 562 22.77 5.89 15.74
N LEU A 563 22.02 5.93 14.63
CA LEU A 563 20.59 5.60 14.63
C LEU A 563 20.33 4.15 15.09
N LYS A 564 21.15 3.19 14.68
CA LYS A 564 21.08 1.80 15.14
C LYS A 564 21.35 1.68 16.65
N SER A 565 22.15 2.57 17.23
CA SER A 565 22.34 2.59 18.69
C SER A 565 21.12 3.10 19.44
N VAL A 566 20.36 4.04 18.86
CA VAL A 566 19.06 4.49 19.38
C VAL A 566 18.02 3.38 19.23
N LEU A 567 18.01 2.68 18.09
CA LEU A 567 17.15 1.50 17.89
C LEU A 567 17.45 0.39 18.91
N GLN A 568 18.72 0.04 19.10
CA GLN A 568 19.10 -0.97 20.10
C GLN A 568 18.65 -0.57 21.51
N TYR A 569 18.69 0.72 21.84
CA TYR A 569 18.16 1.23 23.11
C TYR A 569 16.65 1.00 23.20
N THR A 570 15.86 1.37 22.19
CA THR A 570 14.41 1.22 22.23
C THR A 570 13.95 -0.24 22.22
N GLU A 571 14.65 -1.13 21.49
CA GLU A 571 14.44 -2.59 21.54
C GLU A 571 14.71 -3.18 22.94
N ASN A 572 15.80 -2.75 23.58
CA ASN A 572 16.12 -3.15 24.95
C ASN A 572 15.09 -2.61 25.94
N LEU A 573 14.64 -1.36 25.75
CA LEU A 573 13.60 -0.75 26.58
C LEU A 573 12.30 -1.55 26.47
N ALA A 574 11.82 -1.85 25.26
CA ALA A 574 10.63 -2.68 25.01
C ALA A 574 10.75 -4.09 25.59
N THR A 575 11.97 -4.65 25.62
CA THR A 575 12.23 -5.93 26.29
C THR A 575 12.07 -5.80 27.80
N TYR A 576 12.64 -4.75 28.42
CA TYR A 576 12.64 -4.54 29.87
C TYR A 576 11.27 -4.14 30.42
N THR A 577 10.49 -3.37 29.66
CA THR A 577 9.14 -2.93 30.03
C THR A 577 8.06 -3.97 29.73
N SER A 578 8.42 -5.10 29.10
CA SER A 578 7.50 -6.23 28.92
C SER A 578 7.04 -6.83 30.25
N GLN A 579 5.82 -7.37 30.27
CA GLN A 579 5.26 -8.00 31.47
C GLN A 579 6.09 -9.20 31.95
N GLU A 580 6.79 -9.88 31.03
CA GLU A 580 7.64 -11.03 31.32
C GLU A 580 8.95 -10.64 32.02
N LYS A 581 9.63 -9.59 31.54
CA LYS A 581 10.92 -9.16 32.11
C LYS A 581 10.73 -8.24 33.30
N ASN A 582 9.86 -7.22 33.17
CA ASN A 582 9.44 -6.34 34.25
C ASN A 582 10.62 -5.66 35.01
N LYS A 583 11.65 -5.26 34.26
CA LYS A 583 12.96 -4.77 34.73
C LYS A 583 13.03 -3.23 34.72
N TRP A 584 12.24 -2.60 35.60
CA TRP A 584 12.08 -1.14 35.61
C TRP A 584 13.32 -0.39 36.12
N ASP A 585 14.06 -0.94 37.10
CA ASP A 585 15.25 -0.28 37.66
C ASP A 585 16.37 -0.18 36.61
N GLU A 586 16.56 -1.23 35.82
CA GLU A 586 17.57 -1.30 34.78
C GLU A 586 17.28 -0.36 33.59
N THR A 587 16.05 0.14 33.46
CA THR A 587 15.70 1.13 32.42
C THR A 587 16.40 2.47 32.63
N VAL A 588 16.72 2.85 33.87
CA VAL A 588 17.37 4.13 34.19
C VAL A 588 18.82 4.13 33.69
N SER A 589 19.59 3.08 34.00
CA SER A 589 20.97 2.92 33.54
C SER A 589 21.05 2.82 32.01
N LEU A 590 20.13 2.05 31.41
CA LEU A 590 20.00 1.95 29.95
C LEU A 590 19.74 3.32 29.30
N THR A 591 18.89 4.13 29.92
CA THR A 591 18.52 5.49 29.48
C THR A 591 19.68 6.47 29.58
N HIS A 592 20.44 6.43 30.68
CA HIS A 592 21.63 7.27 30.82
C HIS A 592 22.62 7.03 29.67
N GLY A 593 22.86 5.77 29.32
CA GLY A 593 23.78 5.37 28.25
C GLY A 593 23.38 5.89 26.87
N VAL A 594 22.09 5.88 26.51
CA VAL A 594 21.64 6.41 25.22
C VAL A 594 21.66 7.94 25.19
N LEU A 595 21.28 8.61 26.29
CA LEU A 595 21.29 10.06 26.37
C LEU A 595 22.71 10.61 26.19
N LEU A 596 23.72 9.99 26.80
CA LEU A 596 25.12 10.36 26.56
C LEU A 596 25.53 10.22 25.09
N LYS A 597 25.10 9.16 24.40
CA LYS A 597 25.39 8.97 22.97
C LYS A 597 24.70 10.03 22.11
N ILE A 598 23.42 10.32 22.37
CA ILE A 598 22.66 11.37 21.68
C ILE A 598 23.34 12.72 21.88
N TRP A 599 23.67 13.08 23.13
CA TRP A 599 24.37 14.33 23.44
C TRP A 599 25.71 14.42 22.71
N THR A 600 26.58 13.40 22.84
CA THR A 600 27.91 13.38 22.21
C THR A 600 27.83 13.52 20.69
N TYR A 601 26.84 12.89 20.06
CA TYR A 601 26.65 12.96 18.62
C TYR A 601 26.07 14.33 18.19
N SER A 602 25.17 14.90 18.98
CA SER A 602 24.61 16.24 18.79
C SER A 602 25.67 17.33 18.91
N GLU A 603 26.54 17.24 19.92
CA GLU A 603 27.61 18.20 20.19
C GLU A 603 28.62 18.28 19.02
N LYS A 604 28.83 17.15 18.33
CA LYS A 604 29.66 17.07 17.11
C LYS A 604 28.97 17.61 15.85
N LYS A 605 27.70 18.03 15.94
CA LYS A 605 26.88 18.52 14.83
C LYS A 605 26.76 17.55 13.64
N GLN A 606 26.61 16.25 13.93
CA GLN A 606 26.64 15.19 12.91
C GLN A 606 25.27 14.64 12.48
N MET A 607 24.18 15.09 13.13
CA MET A 607 22.79 14.77 12.75
C MET A 607 22.36 15.49 11.46
N LEU A 608 21.28 15.05 10.82
CA LEU A 608 20.78 15.66 9.57
C LEU A 608 20.26 17.08 9.80
N MET A 609 19.57 17.33 10.91
CA MET A 609 19.09 18.68 11.25
C MET A 609 20.22 19.72 11.33
N HIS A 610 21.46 19.31 11.64
CA HIS A 610 22.62 20.20 11.68
C HIS A 610 23.20 20.52 10.30
N LEU A 611 22.94 19.67 9.32
CA LEU A 611 23.43 19.81 7.94
C LEU A 611 22.45 20.57 7.05
N ALA A 612 21.22 20.81 7.53
CA ALA A 612 20.24 21.61 6.81
C ALA A 612 20.79 23.03 6.59
N GLU A 613 20.82 23.47 5.33
CA GLU A 613 21.14 24.85 5.01
C GLU A 613 20.14 25.76 5.73
N LYS A 614 20.63 26.66 6.59
CA LYS A 614 19.77 27.72 7.11
C LYS A 614 19.22 28.48 5.90
N PRO A 615 17.90 28.72 5.80
CA PRO A 615 17.37 29.51 4.70
C PRO A 615 18.12 30.84 4.69
N THR A 616 18.87 31.09 3.62
CA THR A 616 19.43 32.41 3.38
C THR A 616 18.25 33.34 3.22
N ASP A 617 18.12 34.34 4.09
CA ASP A 617 17.35 35.55 3.85
C ASP A 617 17.88 36.19 2.55
N LYS A 618 17.43 35.70 1.40
CA LYS A 618 17.50 36.46 0.16
C LYS A 618 16.26 37.32 0.12
N ALA A 619 16.51 38.55 0.57
CA ALA A 619 15.65 39.70 0.47
C ALA A 619 14.83 39.70 -0.83
N VAL A 620 13.55 39.95 -0.64
CA VAL A 620 12.66 40.53 -1.64
C VAL A 620 13.34 41.76 -2.22
N SER A 621 13.71 41.70 -3.49
CA SER A 621 13.80 42.84 -4.41
C SER A 621 13.39 42.38 -5.80
#